data_AF-A0A932LEQ5-F1
#
_entry.id   AF-A0A932LEQ5-F1
#
_cell.length_a   1.000
_cell.length_b   1.000
_cell.length_c   1.000
_cell.angle_alpha   90.00
_cell.angle_beta   90.00
_cell.angle_gamma   90.00
#
_symmetry.space_group_name_H-M   'P 1'
#
loop_
_entity.id
_entity.type
_entity.pdbx_description
1 polymer ?
#
loop_
_entity_poly.entity_id
_entity_poly.type
_entity_poly.pdbx_seq_one_letter_code
_entity_poly.pdbx_strand_id
1 'polypeptide(L)' 'MAQSRSASQVRGACPVHGSNSRRSRSFSANLAKNQDRCFKCGSAGSQLELWAAVHRQSVYTAALDQCNRLGIEVPWIHRW' A
#
# COMPACT_ATOMS: atom_id res chain seq x y z
N MET A 1 -6.73 19.03 -13.75
CA MET A 1 -5.53 18.48 -13.09
C MET A 1 -5.47 19.06 -11.69
N ALA A 2 -5.46 18.26 -10.62
CA ALA A 2 -5.18 18.76 -9.27
C ALA A 2 -4.79 17.61 -8.34
N GLN A 3 -3.56 17.11 -8.49
CA GLN A 3 -2.90 16.36 -7.42
C GLN A 3 -2.09 17.38 -6.61
N SER A 4 -2.63 17.84 -5.48
CA SER A 4 -1.85 18.63 -4.53
C SER A 4 -0.84 17.70 -3.85
N ARG A 5 0.34 17.55 -4.46
CA ARG A 5 1.51 16.89 -3.87
C ARG A 5 2.07 17.82 -2.80
N SER A 6 1.57 17.73 -1.57
CA SER A 6 2.54 17.80 -0.46
C SER A 6 3.41 16.57 -0.69
N ALA A 7 4.69 16.72 -1.02
CA ALA A 7 5.47 15.74 -1.78
C ALA A 7 5.41 14.28 -1.28
N SER A 8 5.06 14.06 -0.02
CA SER A 8 4.90 12.76 0.62
C SER A 8 3.45 12.24 0.71
N GLN A 9 2.41 13.06 0.54
CA GLN A 9 1.02 12.63 0.68
C GLN A 9 0.34 12.44 -0.68
N VAL A 10 -0.14 11.23 -0.95
CA VAL A 10 -1.00 10.90 -2.10
C VAL A 10 -2.40 10.54 -1.61
N ARG A 11 -3.43 10.94 -2.35
CA ARG A 11 -4.84 10.61 -2.06
C ARG A 11 -5.57 10.14 -3.31
N GLY A 12 -6.56 9.29 -3.13
CA GLY A 12 -7.36 8.77 -4.23
C GLY A 12 -8.42 7.77 -3.79
N ALA A 13 -8.81 6.94 -4.75
CA ALA A 13 -9.72 5.83 -4.51
C ALA A 13 -9.00 4.70 -3.76
N CYS A 14 -9.72 3.99 -2.89
CA CYS A 14 -9.15 2.87 -2.14
C CYS A 14 -9.10 1.62 -3.00
N PRO A 15 -7.90 1.01 -3.19
CA PRO A 15 -7.78 -0.21 -3.97
C PRO A 15 -8.33 -1.44 -3.23
N VAL A 16 -8.34 -1.44 -1.89
CA VAL A 16 -8.74 -2.59 -1.07
C VAL A 16 -10.24 -2.91 -1.18
N HIS A 17 -11.11 -1.90 -1.06
CA HIS A 17 -12.56 -2.12 -1.25
C HIS A 17 -13.03 -1.85 -2.68
N GLY A 18 -12.11 -1.66 -3.64
CA GLY A 18 -12.43 -1.51 -5.06
C GLY A 18 -13.18 -0.23 -5.43
N SER A 19 -12.85 0.91 -4.80
CA SER A 19 -13.42 2.19 -5.23
C SER A 19 -12.86 2.59 -6.60
N ASN A 20 -13.72 2.83 -7.58
CA ASN A 20 -13.30 3.22 -8.95
C ASN A 20 -13.53 4.70 -9.27
N SER A 21 -14.05 5.49 -8.31
CA SER A 21 -14.31 6.91 -8.55
C SER A 21 -12.99 7.69 -8.56
N ARG A 22 -12.63 8.28 -9.71
CA ARG A 22 -11.45 9.14 -9.87
C ARG A 22 -11.46 10.39 -8.96
N ARG A 23 -12.65 10.78 -8.47
CA ARG A 23 -12.83 11.89 -7.52
C ARG A 23 -12.80 11.44 -6.05
N SER A 24 -12.75 10.13 -5.79
CA SER A 24 -12.70 9.61 -4.44
C SER A 24 -11.45 10.09 -3.72
N ARG A 25 -11.63 10.53 -2.48
CA ARG A 25 -10.56 10.84 -1.54
C ARG A 25 -10.62 9.95 -0.30
N SER A 26 -11.25 8.79 -0.44
CA SER A 26 -11.43 7.83 0.67
C SER A 26 -10.10 7.23 1.12
N PHE A 27 -9.07 7.23 0.27
CA PHE A 27 -7.77 6.64 0.56
C PHE A 27 -6.68 7.69 0.55
N SER A 28 -5.68 7.47 1.39
CA SER A 28 -4.49 8.29 1.47
C SER A 28 -3.28 7.44 1.83
N ALA A 29 -2.14 7.71 1.20
CA ALA A 29 -0.85 7.18 1.62
C ALA A 29 0.13 8.33 1.87
N ASN A 30 0.91 8.20 2.94
CA ASN A 30 2.04 9.03 3.27
C ASN A 30 3.32 8.25 2.98
N LEU A 31 4.02 8.63 1.91
CA LEU A 31 5.24 8.01 1.43
C LEU A 31 6.43 8.24 2.36
N ALA A 32 6.46 9.35 3.11
CA ALA A 32 7.52 9.63 4.07
C ALA A 32 7.39 8.81 5.37
N LYS A 33 6.15 8.54 5.79
CA LYS A 33 5.85 7.75 7.00
C LYS A 33 5.65 6.26 6.71
N ASN A 34 5.70 5.86 5.43
CA ASN A 34 5.36 4.52 4.96
C ASN A 34 4.02 4.02 5.53
N GLN A 35 2.99 4.86 5.48
CA GLN A 35 1.68 4.57 6.08
C GLN A 35 0.53 4.93 5.14
N ASP A 36 -0.48 4.07 5.09
CA ASP A 36 -1.73 4.32 4.40
C ASP A 36 -2.96 4.25 5.31
N ARG A 37 -4.05 4.86 4.83
CA ARG A 37 -5.36 4.77 5.47
C ARG A 37 -6.49 5.00 4.47
N CYS A 38 -7.50 4.14 4.55
CA CYS A 38 -8.82 4.35 3.98
C CYS A 38 -9.83 4.79 5.05
N PHE A 39 -10.39 5.98 4.89
CA PHE A 39 -11.41 6.55 5.78
C PHE A 39 -12.82 5.97 5.57
N LYS A 40 -12.99 5.03 4.62
CA LYS A 40 -14.28 4.38 4.34
C LYS A 40 -14.33 2.93 4.82
N CYS A 41 -13.34 2.12 4.45
CA CYS A 41 -13.31 0.69 4.79
C CYS A 41 -12.40 0.35 5.97
N GLY A 42 -11.70 1.34 6.55
CA GLY A 42 -10.84 1.15 7.71
C GLY A 42 -9.47 0.54 7.42
N SER A 43 -9.23 0.00 6.22
CA SER A 43 -7.90 -0.47 5.79
C SER A 43 -6.83 0.60 6.07
N ALA A 44 -5.75 0.18 6.71
CA ALA A 44 -4.60 1.02 7.07
C ALA A 44 -3.40 0.11 7.32
N GLY A 45 -2.19 0.64 7.16
CA GLY A 45 -0.97 -0.12 7.40
C GLY A 45 0.23 0.49 6.70
N SER A 46 1.26 -0.33 6.54
CA SER A 46 2.42 -0.06 5.69
C SER A 46 2.13 -0.38 4.22
N GLN A 47 3.03 0.03 3.32
CA GLN A 47 2.92 -0.31 1.89
C GLN A 47 2.88 -1.83 1.63
N LEU A 48 3.56 -2.63 2.46
CA LEU A 48 3.55 -4.08 2.36
C LEU A 48 2.18 -4.66 2.77
N GLU A 49 1.60 -4.14 3.85
CA GLU A 49 0.25 -4.53 4.29
C GLU A 49 -0.83 -4.10 3.29
N LEU A 50 -0.67 -2.92 2.68
CA LEU A 50 -1.52 -2.48 1.57
C LEU A 50 -1.44 -3.45 0.39
N TRP A 51 -0.24 -3.86 -0.02
CA TRP A 51 -0.06 -4.83 -1.10
C TRP A 51 -0.75 -6.15 -0.79
N ALA A 52 -0.53 -6.68 0.42
CA ALA A 52 -1.17 -7.89 0.91
C ALA A 52 -2.70 -7.80 0.87
N ALA A 53 -3.26 -6.68 1.35
CA ALA A 53 -4.70 -6.45 1.37
C ALA A 53 -5.31 -6.38 -0.04
N VAL A 54 -4.64 -5.70 -0.97
CA VAL A 54 -5.08 -5.59 -2.37
C VAL A 54 -5.07 -6.95 -3.07
N HIS A 55 -4.03 -7.76 -2.84
CA HIS A 55 -3.86 -9.06 -3.51
C HIS A 55 -4.47 -10.24 -2.74
N ARG A 56 -5.09 -9.97 -1.58
CA ARG A 56 -5.68 -11.00 -0.69
C ARG A 56 -4.66 -12.08 -0.31
N GLN A 57 -3.45 -11.65 -0.01
CA GLN A 57 -2.33 -12.51 0.38
C GLN A 57 -1.96 -12.27 1.84
N SER A 58 -1.27 -13.24 2.44
CA SER A 58 -0.59 -12.98 3.72
C SER A 58 0.52 -11.95 3.55
N VAL A 59 0.89 -11.25 4.62
CA VAL A 59 2.02 -10.29 4.60
C VAL A 59 3.32 -10.98 4.19
N TYR A 60 3.53 -12.23 4.61
CA TYR A 60 4.69 -13.03 4.22
C TYR A 60 4.72 -13.28 2.70
N THR A 61 3.61 -13.75 2.13
CA THR A 61 3.49 -13.98 0.68
C THR A 61 3.66 -12.68 -0.12
N ALA A 62 3.09 -11.58 0.38
CA ALA A 62 3.25 -10.25 -0.22
C ALA A 62 4.72 -9.79 -0.23
N ALA A 63 5.49 -10.08 0.83
CA ALA A 63 6.89 -9.71 0.90
C ALA A 63 7.71 -10.46 -0.16
N LEU A 64 7.46 -11.76 -0.33
CA LEU A 64 8.09 -12.58 -1.37
C LEU A 64 7.73 -12.08 -2.78
N ASP A 65 6.44 -11.79 -3.02
CA ASP A 65 5.96 -11.26 -4.32
C ASP A 65 6.63 -9.91 -4.64
N GLN A 66 6.77 -9.04 -3.64
CA GLN A 66 7.41 -7.74 -3.81
C GLN A 66 8.92 -7.87 -4.09
N CYS A 67 9.63 -8.77 -3.39
CA CYS A 67 11.04 -9.06 -3.69
C CYS A 67 11.20 -9.57 -5.13
N ASN A 68 10.38 -10.54 -5.53
CA ASN A 68 10.40 -11.09 -6.89
C ASN A 68 10.15 -10.02 -7.97
N ARG A 69 9.12 -9.18 -7.78
CA ARG A 69 8.77 -8.11 -8.71
C ARG A 69 9.85 -7.03 -8.85
N LEU A 70 10.60 -6.78 -7.78
CA LEU A 70 11.68 -5.81 -7.77
C LEU A 70 13.03 -6.41 -8.20
N GLY A 71 13.11 -7.72 -8.43
CA GLY A 71 14.37 -8.41 -8.71
C GLY A 71 15.35 -8.36 -7.54
N ILE A 72 14.84 -8.27 -6.31
CA ILE A 72 15.62 -8.23 -5.07
C ILE A 72 15.65 -9.63 -4.46
N GLU A 73 16.82 -10.08 -4.04
CA GLU A 73 16.94 -11.34 -3.29
C GLU A 73 16.16 -11.25 -1.97
N VAL A 74 15.40 -12.30 -1.66
CA VAL A 74 14.62 -12.34 -0.42
C VAL A 74 15.60 -12.30 0.78
N PRO A 75 15.48 -11.31 1.68
CA PRO A 75 16.38 -11.18 2.82
C PRO A 75 15.96 -12.16 3.92
N TRP A 76 16.40 -13.42 3.78
CA TRP A 76 16.10 -14.44 4.77
C TRP A 76 16.76 -14.13 6.11
N ILE A 77 15.99 -14.30 7.19
CA ILE A 77 16.53 -14.26 8.54
C ILE A 77 17.24 -15.58 8.78
N HIS A 78 18.55 -15.60 8.55
CA HIS A 78 19.41 -16.69 9.03
C HIS A 78 19.55 -16.53 10.54
N ARG A 79 19.28 -17.60 11.29
CA ARG A 79 19.27 -17.61 12.77
C ARG A 79 20.47 -16.84 13.34
N TRP A 80 20.19 -16.06 14.39
CA TRP A 80 21.13 -15.30 15.20
C TRP A 80 22.19 -16.20 15.83
#